data_AF-A0A955C5R4-F1
#
_entry.id   AF-A0A955C5R4-F1
#
_cell.length_a   1.000
_cell.length_b   1.000
_cell.length_c   1.000
_cell.angle_alpha   90.00
_cell.angle_beta   90.00
_cell.angle_gamma   90.00
#
_symmetry.space_group_name_H-M   'P 1'
#
loop_
_entity.id
_entity.type
_entity.pdbx_description
1 polymer ?
#
loop_
_entity_poly.entity_id
_entity_poly.type
_entity_poly.pdbx_seq_one_letter_code
_entity_poly.pdbx_strand_id
1 'polypeptide(L)'
;MSSPSRYPAVLDASQVGEYPASAKSGGGYVWDAVLEYRVWCHPERGAKRLDGGNDYFFAFASYEEAFEFSQVTKGAEEPLALILQEEHINEPEPGKFVHVKERRVTEWPVEFLSRPRRTANAIPDFLSPDAPPNRLDILRGIARQ
;
A
#
# COMPACT_ATOMS: atom_id res chain seq x y z
N MET A 1 17.16 -2.76 22.79
CA MET A 1 16.00 -1.94 22.37
C MET A 1 15.95 -2.06 20.86
N SER A 2 14.97 -2.76 20.30
CA SER A 2 14.82 -2.89 18.85
C SER A 2 14.49 -1.52 18.27
N SER A 3 15.23 -1.09 17.26
CA SER A 3 14.90 0.10 16.47
C SER A 3 13.47 -0.03 15.94
N PRO A 4 12.67 1.05 15.88
CA PRO A 4 11.38 1.00 15.23
C PRO A 4 11.57 0.60 13.76
N SER A 5 10.72 -0.32 13.27
CA SER A 5 10.70 -0.73 11.86
C SER A 5 10.49 0.50 10.97
N ARG A 6 11.06 0.48 9.75
CA ARG A 6 10.99 1.62 8.83
C ARG A 6 9.57 1.93 8.39
N TYR A 7 8.74 0.88 8.31
CA TYR A 7 7.35 0.96 7.91
C TYR A 7 6.42 0.34 8.97
N PRO A 8 5.12 0.69 8.95
CA PRO A 8 4.14 0.20 9.92
C PRO A 8 4.07 -1.33 10.00
N ALA A 9 3.78 -1.87 11.18
CA ALA A 9 3.40 -3.28 11.32
C ALA A 9 2.08 -3.57 10.59
N VAL A 10 1.91 -4.83 10.16
CA VAL A 10 0.63 -5.31 9.64
C VAL A 10 -0.46 -5.27 10.71
N LEU A 11 -1.71 -5.12 10.27
CA LEU A 11 -2.89 -5.04 11.13
C LEU A 11 -3.10 -6.33 11.94
N ASP A 12 -2.93 -7.47 11.29
CA ASP A 12 -3.09 -8.80 11.89
C ASP A 12 -2.11 -9.78 11.24
N ALA A 13 -1.07 -10.17 11.97
CA ALA A 13 -0.06 -11.10 11.48
C ALA A 13 -0.61 -12.50 11.17
N SER A 14 -1.75 -12.89 11.76
CA SER A 14 -2.39 -14.18 11.50
C SER A 14 -3.15 -14.25 10.17
N GLN A 15 -3.35 -13.11 9.51
CA GLN A 15 -4.03 -13.01 8.21
C GLN A 15 -3.04 -12.87 7.03
N VAL A 16 -1.75 -12.75 7.31
CA VAL A 16 -0.70 -12.63 6.29
C VAL A 16 -0.68 -13.91 5.45
N GLY A 17 -0.80 -13.76 4.13
CA GLY A 17 -0.87 -14.86 3.16
C GLY A 17 -2.29 -15.31 2.80
N GLU A 18 -3.31 -14.86 3.54
CA GLU A 18 -4.71 -15.25 3.30
C GLU A 18 -5.44 -14.32 2.31
N TYR A 19 -4.87 -13.15 2.02
CA TYR A 19 -5.48 -12.20 1.08
C TYR A 19 -5.27 -12.65 -0.38
N PRO A 20 -6.29 -12.48 -1.26
CA PRO A 20 -6.18 -12.90 -2.64
C PRO A 20 -5.07 -12.14 -3.38
N ALA A 21 -4.46 -12.80 -4.36
CA ALA A 21 -3.46 -12.19 -5.25
C ALA A 21 -4.00 -10.94 -5.96
N SER A 22 -5.27 -10.95 -6.34
CA SER A 22 -5.92 -9.83 -6.99
C SER A 22 -6.23 -8.71 -6.00
N ALA A 23 -5.66 -7.54 -6.25
CA ALA A 23 -5.98 -6.30 -5.54
C ALA A 23 -6.56 -5.27 -6.52
N LYS A 24 -7.27 -4.25 -6.01
CA LYS A 24 -7.74 -3.15 -6.87
C LYS A 24 -6.54 -2.34 -7.35
N SER A 25 -6.54 -1.97 -8.63
CA SER A 25 -5.59 -1.02 -9.20
C SER A 25 -5.98 0.42 -8.86
N GLY A 26 -5.00 1.32 -8.86
CA GLY A 26 -5.20 2.74 -8.55
C GLY A 26 -4.74 3.08 -7.14
N GLY A 27 -3.50 3.61 -7.07
CA GLY A 27 -2.71 3.84 -5.86
C GLY A 27 -3.23 4.86 -4.85
N GLY A 28 -4.53 5.16 -4.86
CA GLY A 28 -5.27 5.95 -3.88
C GLY A 28 -4.58 7.25 -3.42
N TYR A 29 -5.12 7.82 -2.36
CA TYR A 29 -4.54 9.02 -1.75
C TYR A 29 -4.35 8.89 -0.24
N VAL A 30 -5.04 7.94 0.36
CA VAL A 30 -5.10 7.69 1.81
C VAL A 30 -5.00 6.20 2.08
N TRP A 31 -4.62 5.81 3.28
CA TRP A 31 -4.54 4.41 3.68
C TRP A 31 -4.95 4.26 5.14
N ASP A 32 -5.56 3.13 5.48
CA ASP A 32 -6.06 2.85 6.83
C ASP A 32 -5.20 1.86 7.58
N ALA A 33 -4.67 0.81 6.94
CA ALA A 33 -3.77 -0.14 7.59
C ALA A 33 -2.93 -0.90 6.57
N VAL A 34 -1.78 -1.43 6.97
CA VAL A 34 -1.05 -2.42 6.18
C VAL A 34 -1.62 -3.80 6.52
N LEU A 35 -1.93 -4.60 5.51
CA LEU A 35 -2.44 -5.96 5.67
C LEU A 35 -1.33 -6.99 5.56
N GLU A 36 -0.45 -6.83 4.57
CA GLU A 36 0.74 -7.67 4.36
C GLU A 36 1.74 -6.97 3.44
N TYR A 37 3.02 -7.34 3.54
CA TYR A 37 4.04 -6.96 2.59
C TYR A 37 4.22 -8.08 1.56
N ARG A 38 4.13 -7.76 0.28
CA ARG A 38 4.18 -8.73 -0.81
C ARG A 38 5.45 -8.58 -1.62
N VAL A 39 6.12 -9.70 -1.88
CA VAL A 39 7.24 -9.78 -2.81
C VAL A 39 6.80 -10.61 -4.01
N TRP A 40 6.53 -9.95 -5.13
CA TRP A 40 6.19 -10.60 -6.39
C TRP A 40 7.42 -11.27 -7.00
N CYS A 41 7.23 -12.47 -7.53
CA CYS A 41 8.25 -13.33 -8.09
C CYS A 41 7.85 -13.74 -9.51
N HIS A 42 8.80 -13.56 -10.42
CA HIS A 42 8.59 -13.64 -11.86
C HIS A 42 9.46 -14.76 -12.47
N PRO A 43 8.88 -15.93 -12.80
CA PRO A 43 9.64 -17.04 -13.39
C PRO A 43 10.38 -16.67 -14.68
N GLU A 44 9.83 -15.76 -15.48
CA GLU A 44 10.44 -15.22 -16.70
C GLU A 44 11.67 -14.35 -16.42
N ARG A 45 11.77 -13.77 -15.21
CA ARG A 45 12.95 -13.05 -14.71
C ARG A 45 13.91 -13.95 -13.94
N GLY A 46 13.63 -15.25 -13.90
CA GLY A 46 14.49 -16.26 -13.29
C GLY A 46 14.13 -16.65 -11.85
N ALA A 47 12.95 -16.26 -11.36
CA ALA A 47 12.41 -16.85 -10.14
C ALA A 47 12.12 -18.33 -10.33
N LYS A 48 12.07 -19.08 -9.22
CA LYS A 48 11.71 -20.50 -9.26
C LYS A 48 10.34 -20.65 -9.89
N ARG A 49 10.19 -21.56 -10.86
CA ARG A 49 8.88 -21.88 -11.42
C ARG A 49 8.08 -22.69 -10.38
N LEU A 50 6.95 -22.15 -9.95
CA LEU A 50 5.93 -22.88 -9.19
C LEU A 50 4.84 -23.38 -10.16
N ASP A 51 3.91 -24.19 -9.69
CA ASP A 51 2.91 -24.87 -10.54
C ASP A 51 2.17 -23.87 -11.46
N GLY A 52 2.21 -24.16 -12.76
CA GLY A 52 1.66 -23.29 -13.83
C GLY A 52 2.63 -22.22 -14.34
N GLY A 53 3.68 -21.89 -13.59
CA GLY A 53 4.73 -20.95 -13.99
C GLY A 53 4.27 -19.52 -14.25
N ASN A 54 3.15 -19.14 -13.63
CA ASN A 54 2.68 -17.77 -13.54
C ASN A 54 3.44 -17.01 -12.46
N ASP A 55 3.27 -15.69 -12.43
CA ASP A 55 3.71 -14.85 -11.33
C ASP A 55 3.03 -15.26 -10.02
N TYR A 56 3.77 -15.15 -8.93
CA TYR A 56 3.30 -15.44 -7.58
C TYR A 56 3.95 -14.48 -6.60
N PHE A 57 3.48 -14.43 -5.36
CA PHE A 57 4.08 -13.61 -4.34
C PHE A 57 4.29 -14.40 -3.04
N PHE A 58 5.22 -13.93 -2.23
CA PHE A 58 5.32 -14.28 -0.83
C PHE A 58 4.82 -13.10 0.02
N ALA A 59 4.05 -13.40 1.06
CA ALA A 59 3.50 -12.43 1.99
C ALA A 59 4.29 -12.44 3.30
N PHE A 60 4.53 -11.26 3.87
CA PHE A 60 5.31 -11.05 5.09
C PHE A 60 4.60 -10.10 6.05
N ALA A 61 4.82 -10.30 7.34
CA ALA A 61 4.30 -9.44 8.41
C ALA A 61 5.14 -8.18 8.63
N SER A 62 6.39 -8.17 8.14
CA SER A 62 7.30 -7.05 8.24
C SER A 62 7.88 -6.67 6.87
N TYR A 63 8.17 -5.38 6.70
CA TYR A 63 8.85 -4.90 5.50
C TYR A 63 10.27 -5.43 5.43
N GLU A 64 10.96 -5.48 6.57
CA GLU A 64 12.37 -5.87 6.65
C GLU A 64 12.57 -7.31 6.16
N GLU A 65 11.72 -8.26 6.59
CA GLU A 65 11.77 -9.65 6.09
C GLU A 65 11.44 -9.73 4.59
N ALA A 66 10.44 -8.97 4.13
CA ALA A 66 10.09 -8.93 2.71
C ALA A 66 11.25 -8.39 1.87
N PHE A 67 11.91 -7.34 2.35
CA PHE A 67 13.04 -6.72 1.67
C PHE A 67 14.25 -7.65 1.64
N GLU A 68 14.62 -8.25 2.78
CA GLU A 68 15.70 -9.25 2.82
C GLU A 68 15.44 -10.41 1.84
N PHE A 69 14.19 -10.88 1.79
CA PHE A 69 13.79 -11.92 0.85
C PHE A 69 13.93 -11.48 -0.61
N SER A 70 13.53 -10.25 -0.95
CA SER A 70 13.62 -9.76 -2.33
C SER A 70 15.07 -9.61 -2.81
N GLN A 71 15.99 -9.22 -1.91
CA GLN A 71 17.40 -9.04 -2.26
C GLN A 71 18.10 -10.36 -2.61
N VAL A 72 17.68 -11.48 -2.01
CA VAL A 72 18.30 -12.79 -2.23
C VAL A 72 17.55 -13.66 -3.25
N THR A 73 16.34 -13.26 -3.64
CA THR A 73 15.48 -14.05 -4.53
C THR A 73 15.58 -13.53 -5.97
N LYS A 74 16.20 -14.34 -6.83
CA LYS A 74 16.29 -14.03 -8.26
C LYS A 74 14.90 -13.86 -8.88
N GLY A 75 14.71 -12.81 -9.67
CA GLY A 75 13.43 -12.52 -10.32
C GLY A 75 12.34 -12.02 -9.39
N ALA A 76 12.66 -11.67 -8.14
CA ALA A 76 11.74 -10.97 -7.25
C ALA A 76 11.70 -9.47 -7.52
N GLU A 77 10.56 -8.84 -7.27
CA GLU A 77 10.40 -7.38 -7.22
C GLU A 77 10.67 -6.83 -5.82
N GLU A 78 10.80 -5.51 -5.71
CA GLU A 78 10.83 -4.87 -4.39
C GLU A 78 9.48 -5.03 -3.66
N PRO A 79 9.48 -5.05 -2.32
CA PRO A 79 8.25 -5.24 -1.56
C PRO A 79 7.20 -4.16 -1.86
N LEU A 80 5.96 -4.60 -2.07
CA LEU A 80 4.78 -3.75 -2.05
C LEU A 80 4.03 -3.94 -0.73
N ALA A 81 3.29 -2.93 -0.32
CA ALA A 81 2.38 -3.03 0.81
C ALA A 81 0.96 -3.25 0.32
N LEU A 82 0.34 -4.36 0.69
CA LEU A 82 -1.09 -4.53 0.59
C LEU A 82 -1.73 -3.69 1.69
N ILE A 83 -2.56 -2.72 1.33
CA ILE A 83 -3.19 -1.81 2.27
C ILE A 83 -4.70 -1.95 2.28
N LEU A 84 -5.26 -1.71 3.46
CA LEU A 84 -6.69 -1.50 3.67
C LEU A 84 -7.02 -0.02 3.44
N GLN A 85 -8.13 0.22 2.76
CA GLN A 85 -8.80 1.51 2.69
C GLN A 85 -10.26 1.29 3.09
N GLU A 86 -10.67 1.79 4.24
CA GLU A 86 -12.08 1.78 4.67
C GLU A 86 -12.90 2.76 3.83
N GLU A 87 -12.27 3.88 3.48
CA GLU A 87 -12.76 4.89 2.56
C GLU A 87 -11.61 5.37 1.69
N HIS A 88 -11.91 5.84 0.48
CA HIS A 88 -10.88 6.29 -0.45
C HIS A 88 -11.32 7.48 -1.29
N ILE A 89 -10.34 8.11 -1.93
CA ILE A 89 -10.56 9.17 -2.91
C ILE A 89 -10.29 8.59 -4.28
N ASN A 90 -11.27 8.69 -5.18
CA ASN A 90 -11.09 8.44 -6.60
C ASN A 90 -10.83 9.76 -7.33
N GLU A 91 -10.03 9.68 -8.38
CA GLU A 91 -9.80 10.78 -9.32
C GLU A 91 -10.14 10.30 -10.74
N PRO A 92 -11.43 10.23 -11.11
CA PRO A 92 -11.85 9.77 -12.44
C PRO A 92 -11.29 10.65 -13.58
N GLU A 93 -11.05 11.92 -13.30
CA GLU A 93 -10.39 12.86 -14.22
C GLU A 93 -9.40 13.71 -13.42
N PRO A 94 -8.29 14.16 -14.01
CA PRO A 94 -7.31 15.01 -13.33
C PRO A 94 -7.98 16.20 -12.62
N GLY A 95 -7.76 16.32 -11.32
CA GLY A 95 -8.31 17.36 -10.46
C GLY A 95 -9.76 17.15 -9.99
N LYS A 96 -10.47 16.14 -10.48
CA LYS A 96 -11.82 15.79 -10.01
C LYS A 96 -11.74 14.69 -8.96
N PHE A 97 -11.88 15.06 -7.69
CA PHE A 97 -11.80 14.13 -6.57
C PHE A 97 -13.18 13.72 -6.06
N VAL A 98 -13.38 12.42 -5.84
CA VAL A 98 -14.64 11.83 -5.37
C VAL A 98 -14.38 10.99 -4.12
N HIS A 99 -15.11 11.27 -3.04
CA HIS A 99 -15.10 10.43 -1.83
C HIS A 99 -15.90 9.16 -2.09
N VAL A 100 -15.27 8.01 -1.88
CA VAL A 100 -15.91 6.71 -1.92
C VAL A 100 -15.86 6.08 -0.53
N LYS A 101 -17.04 5.79 0.02
CA LYS A 101 -17.23 5.18 1.33
C LYS A 101 -17.40 3.66 1.22
N GLU A 102 -16.46 3.05 0.52
CA GLU A 102 -16.44 1.60 0.32
C GLU A 102 -15.07 1.06 0.67
N ARG A 103 -15.09 -0.04 1.43
CA ARG A 103 -13.90 -0.77 1.82
C ARG A 103 -13.27 -1.43 0.61
N ARG A 104 -11.96 -1.26 0.44
CA ARG A 104 -11.17 -1.97 -0.58
C ARG A 104 -9.76 -2.28 -0.11
N VAL A 105 -9.10 -3.12 -0.89
CA VAL A 105 -7.70 -3.51 -0.72
C VAL A 105 -6.94 -3.19 -2.00
N THR A 106 -5.76 -2.60 -1.87
CA THR A 106 -4.89 -2.20 -2.99
C THR A 106 -3.43 -2.36 -2.62
N GLU A 107 -2.55 -2.51 -3.60
CA GLU A 107 -1.10 -2.58 -3.40
C GLU A 107 -0.47 -1.23 -3.64
N TRP A 108 0.39 -0.80 -2.70
CA TRP A 108 1.12 0.46 -2.76
C TRP A 108 2.63 0.21 -2.74
N PRO A 109 3.42 1.07 -3.43
CA PRO A 109 4.82 1.26 -3.11
C PRO A 109 4.96 1.60 -1.61
N VAL A 110 5.90 0.96 -0.93
CA VAL A 110 6.07 1.10 0.53
C VAL A 110 6.37 2.54 0.94
N GLU A 111 6.98 3.33 0.07
CA GLU A 111 7.27 4.75 0.29
C GLU A 111 5.99 5.55 0.56
N PHE A 112 4.85 5.13 -0.01
CA PHE A 112 3.57 5.82 0.21
C PHE A 112 3.02 5.61 1.62
N LEU A 113 3.55 4.65 2.39
CA LEU A 113 3.23 4.50 3.81
C LEU A 113 3.83 5.60 4.68
N SER A 114 4.78 6.39 4.15
CA SER A 114 5.26 7.62 4.81
C SER A 114 4.21 8.73 4.81
N ARG A 115 3.20 8.64 3.94
CA ARG A 115 2.07 9.57 3.92
C ARG A 115 1.26 9.43 5.22
N PRO A 116 0.63 10.51 5.72
CA PRO A 116 -0.22 10.44 6.89
C PRO A 116 -1.29 9.36 6.74
N ARG A 117 -1.43 8.53 7.78
CA ARG A 117 -2.52 7.56 7.88
C ARG A 117 -3.86 8.31 7.88
N ARG A 118 -4.87 7.77 7.21
CA ARG A 118 -6.19 8.37 7.12
C ARG A 118 -6.77 8.58 8.52
N THR A 119 -7.31 9.77 8.77
CA THR A 119 -8.14 10.08 9.93
C THR A 119 -9.58 10.28 9.48
N ALA A 120 -10.53 10.36 10.43
CA ALA A 120 -11.92 10.66 10.12
C ALA A 120 -12.11 11.96 9.31
N ASN A 121 -11.19 12.92 9.47
CA ASN A 121 -11.26 14.23 8.81
C ASN A 121 -10.40 14.31 7.53
N ALA A 122 -9.51 13.35 7.27
CA ALA A 122 -8.56 13.45 6.15
C ALA A 122 -9.23 13.65 4.78
N ILE A 123 -10.32 12.92 4.49
CA ILE A 123 -11.07 13.08 3.22
C ILE A 123 -12.01 14.30 3.27
N PRO A 124 -12.81 14.52 4.33
CA PRO A 124 -13.61 15.74 4.46
C PRO A 124 -12.80 17.05 4.31
N ASP A 125 -11.67 17.16 5.00
CA ASP A 125 -10.82 18.35 4.95
C ASP A 125 -10.22 18.55 3.56
N PHE A 126 -9.84 17.46 2.88
CA PHE A 126 -9.32 17.51 1.51
C PHE A 126 -10.36 17.98 0.48
N LEU A 127 -11.63 17.56 0.64
CA LEU A 127 -12.72 17.91 -0.27
C LEU A 127 -13.46 19.19 0.11
N SER A 128 -13.12 19.80 1.25
CA SER A 128 -13.72 21.05 1.71
C SER A 128 -13.61 22.16 0.65
N PRO A 129 -14.63 23.03 0.49
CA PRO A 129 -14.51 24.24 -0.32
C PRO A 129 -13.40 25.17 0.19
N ASP A 130 -13.08 25.08 1.48
CA ASP A 130 -12.02 25.86 2.14
C ASP A 130 -10.68 25.11 2.18
N ALA A 131 -10.58 23.97 1.49
CA ALA A 131 -9.34 23.20 1.44
C ALA A 131 -8.21 24.07 0.83
N PRO A 132 -7.02 24.08 1.45
CA PRO A 132 -5.94 24.94 0.98
C PRO A 132 -5.47 24.50 -0.41
N PRO A 133 -4.91 25.41 -1.24
CA PRO A 133 -4.47 25.07 -2.60
C PRO A 133 -3.44 23.93 -2.65
N ASN A 134 -2.64 23.75 -1.59
CA ASN A 134 -1.64 22.68 -1.43
C ASN A 134 -2.20 21.41 -0.75
N ARG A 135 -3.53 21.21 -0.72
CA ARG A 135 -4.19 20.05 -0.10
C ARG A 135 -3.65 18.68 -0.53
N LEU A 136 -3.17 18.54 -1.76
CA LEU A 136 -2.53 17.31 -2.25
C LEU A 136 -1.18 17.05 -1.58
N ASP A 137 -0.38 18.09 -1.37
CA ASP A 137 0.92 17.97 -0.71
C ASP A 137 0.74 17.63 0.77
N ILE A 138 -0.28 18.20 1.41
CA ILE A 138 -0.68 17.83 2.78
C ILE A 138 -1.07 16.35 2.84
N LEU A 139 -1.93 15.89 1.92
CA LEU A 139 -2.38 14.49 1.87
C LEU A 139 -1.23 13.52 1.59
N ARG A 140 -0.21 13.97 0.86
CA ARG A 140 1.02 13.22 0.56
C ARG A 140 2.08 13.36 1.67
N GLY A 141 1.83 14.11 2.73
CA GLY A 141 2.80 14.33 3.82
C GLY A 141 4.00 15.20 3.44
N ILE A 142 3.94 15.93 2.32
CA ILE A 142 5.00 16.82 1.83
C ILE A 142 4.89 18.20 2.52
N ALA A 143 3.67 18.63 2.84
CA ALA A 143 3.39 19.86 3.55
C ALA A 143 2.60 19.60 4.84
N ARG A 144 2.67 20.53 5.79
CA ARG A 144 1.78 20.55 6.96
C ARG A 144 0.64 21.55 6.71
N GLN A 145 -0.50 21.30 7.34
CA GLN A 145 -1.57 22.31 7.47
C GLN A 145 -1.10 23.46 8.36
#